data_AF-A0A1Q9F1U9-F1
#
_entry.id   AF-A0A1Q9F1U9-F1
#
_cell.length_a   1.000
_cell.length_b   1.000
_cell.length_c   1.000
_cell.angle_alpha   90.00
_cell.angle_beta   90.00
_cell.angle_gamma   90.00
#
_symmetry.space_group_name_H-M   'P 1'
#
loop_
_entity.id
_entity.type
_entity.pdbx_description
1 polymer ?
#
loop_
_entity_poly.entity_id
_entity_poly.type
_entity_poly.pdbx_seq_one_letter_code
_entity_poly.pdbx_strand_id
1 'polypeptide(L)'
;MENNQPNEAQAHRVKSFNSRSLWDYSGSNDKETSEECISRAWRIVEWLRPKLKEAMNCSTSSPVVILVLHQTLGDLLLQLLLHGTSNSWTYGDPKYKLKNASVTELSFQPDGKVICKEHNSDYHVVDIR
;
A
#
# COMPACT_ATOMS: atom_id res chain seq x y z
N MET A 1 -15.39 12.76 -45.66
CA MET A 1 -14.63 11.75 -44.89
C MET A 1 -14.01 12.50 -43.73
N GLU A 2 -14.66 12.46 -42.57
CA GLU A 2 -14.23 13.18 -41.37
C GLU A 2 -13.07 12.45 -40.70
N ASN A 3 -11.95 13.15 -40.54
CA ASN A 3 -10.79 12.70 -39.81
C ASN A 3 -11.12 12.71 -38.31
N ASN A 4 -11.48 11.55 -37.76
CA ASN A 4 -11.47 11.32 -36.32
C ASN A 4 -10.03 11.17 -35.84
N GLN A 5 -9.40 12.28 -35.43
CA GLN A 5 -8.22 12.21 -34.59
C GLN A 5 -8.62 11.76 -33.18
N PRO A 6 -7.93 10.79 -32.57
CA PRO A 6 -8.19 10.41 -31.18
C PRO A 6 -7.81 11.57 -30.27
N ASN A 7 -8.74 11.96 -29.40
CA ASN A 7 -8.59 13.04 -28.44
C ASN A 7 -7.53 12.66 -27.39
N GLU A 8 -6.33 13.23 -27.49
CA GLU A 8 -5.18 13.03 -26.60
C GLU A 8 -5.39 13.51 -25.14
N ALA A 9 -6.62 13.86 -24.74
CA ALA A 9 -6.93 14.32 -23.38
C ALA A 9 -7.39 13.21 -22.42
N GLN A 10 -7.25 11.92 -22.78
CA GLN A 10 -7.47 10.82 -21.84
C GLN A 10 -6.21 10.55 -21.01
N ALA A 11 -5.68 11.61 -20.39
CA ALA A 11 -4.66 11.50 -19.36
C ALA A 11 -5.18 10.52 -18.30
N HIS A 12 -4.42 9.45 -18.07
CA HIS A 12 -4.68 8.40 -17.10
C HIS A 12 -5.28 8.95 -15.79
N ARG A 13 -6.62 8.99 -15.71
CA ARG A 13 -7.32 9.06 -14.43
C ARG A 13 -7.01 7.75 -13.74
N VAL A 14 -5.96 7.76 -12.93
CA VAL A 14 -5.66 6.65 -12.03
C VAL A 14 -6.90 6.49 -11.16
N LYS A 15 -7.66 5.44 -11.41
CA LYS A 15 -8.84 5.06 -10.64
C LYS A 15 -8.46 5.11 -9.15
N SER A 16 -9.30 5.73 -8.33
CA SER A 16 -9.18 5.85 -6.86
C SER A 16 -8.44 7.06 -6.25
N PHE A 17 -7.95 8.04 -7.00
CA PHE A 17 -7.52 9.32 -6.41
C PHE A 17 -8.06 10.52 -7.18
N ASN A 18 -8.48 11.56 -6.45
CA ASN A 18 -9.00 12.79 -7.05
C ASN A 18 -7.89 13.79 -7.42
N SER A 19 -8.29 14.93 -8.01
CA SER A 19 -7.37 16.00 -8.44
C SER A 19 -6.56 16.65 -7.31
N ARG A 20 -6.89 16.36 -6.04
CA ARG A 20 -6.15 16.83 -4.86
C ARG A 20 -5.17 15.77 -4.33
N SER A 21 -4.95 14.68 -5.06
CA SER A 21 -4.16 13.53 -4.61
C SER A 21 -4.70 12.89 -3.32
N LEU A 22 -6.01 12.99 -3.10
CA LEU A 22 -6.71 12.31 -2.01
C LEU A 22 -7.37 11.04 -2.52
N TRP A 23 -7.46 10.03 -1.66
CA TRP A 23 -8.15 8.79 -1.94
C TRP A 23 -9.65 9.05 -2.23
N ASP A 24 -10.14 8.55 -3.37
CA ASP A 24 -11.51 8.76 -3.89
C ASP A 24 -12.00 7.49 -4.62
N TYR A 25 -12.30 6.44 -3.85
CA TYR A 25 -12.82 5.18 -4.38
C TYR A 25 -14.33 5.24 -4.56
N SER A 26 -14.82 5.13 -5.80
CA SER A 26 -16.23 5.24 -6.18
C SER A 26 -16.94 3.92 -6.53
N GLY A 27 -16.27 2.77 -6.37
CA GLY A 27 -16.93 1.46 -6.46
C GLY A 27 -17.33 0.94 -7.86
N SER A 28 -16.80 1.51 -8.95
CA SER A 28 -17.05 0.96 -10.30
C SER A 28 -16.17 -0.27 -10.61
N ASN A 29 -16.75 -1.26 -11.29
CA ASN A 29 -16.32 -2.67 -11.28
C ASN A 29 -15.61 -3.11 -12.58
N ASP A 30 -14.54 -2.40 -12.96
CA ASP A 30 -13.51 -3.03 -13.79
C ASP A 30 -12.54 -3.73 -12.86
N LYS A 31 -12.17 -4.98 -13.17
CA LYS A 31 -11.13 -5.69 -12.39
C LYS A 31 -9.85 -4.87 -12.43
N GLU A 32 -9.29 -4.60 -11.26
CA GLU A 32 -8.01 -3.93 -11.11
C GLU A 32 -6.89 -4.77 -11.76
N THR A 33 -6.02 -4.14 -12.56
CA THR A 33 -4.83 -4.80 -13.11
C THR A 33 -3.68 -4.81 -12.09
N SER A 34 -2.65 -5.63 -12.34
CA SER A 34 -1.47 -5.66 -11.46
C SER A 34 -0.75 -4.30 -11.43
N GLU A 35 -0.67 -3.62 -12.58
CA GLU A 35 -0.06 -2.30 -12.73
C GLU A 35 -0.84 -1.22 -11.96
N GLU A 36 -2.18 -1.29 -11.99
CA GLU A 36 -3.05 -0.41 -11.20
C GLU A 36 -2.83 -0.63 -9.70
N CYS A 37 -2.76 -1.89 -9.27
CA CYS A 37 -2.49 -2.25 -7.88
C CYS A 37 -1.10 -1.75 -7.41
N ILE A 38 -0.07 -1.92 -8.25
CA ILE A 38 1.29 -1.42 -8.01
C ILE A 38 1.32 0.10 -7.92
N SER A 39 0.70 0.80 -8.86
CA SER A 39 0.58 2.26 -8.86
C SER A 39 -0.06 2.76 -7.58
N ARG A 40 -1.14 2.08 -7.15
CA ARG A 40 -1.86 2.40 -5.92
C ARG A 40 -1.02 2.15 -4.66
N ALA A 41 -0.31 1.04 -4.59
CA ALA A 41 0.57 0.73 -3.46
C ALA A 41 1.72 1.73 -3.34
N TRP A 42 2.33 2.14 -4.46
CA TRP A 42 3.36 3.18 -4.46
C TRP A 42 2.86 4.51 -3.94
N ARG A 43 1.68 4.97 -4.38
CA ARG A 43 1.07 6.20 -3.86
C ARG A 43 0.85 6.16 -2.35
N ILE A 44 0.46 5.00 -1.81
CA ILE A 44 0.34 4.82 -0.36
C ILE A 44 1.71 4.98 0.31
N VAL A 45 2.79 4.39 -0.23
CA VAL A 45 4.16 4.56 0.30
C VAL A 45 4.61 6.02 0.26
N GLU A 46 4.40 6.70 -0.87
CA GLU A 46 4.74 8.11 -1.07
C GLU A 46 4.00 9.03 -0.11
N TRP A 47 2.72 8.74 0.17
CA TRP A 47 1.93 9.45 1.15
C TRP A 47 2.35 9.13 2.59
N LEU A 48 2.61 7.86 2.91
CA LEU A 48 2.87 7.38 4.26
C LEU A 48 4.24 7.83 4.80
N ARG A 49 5.30 7.74 3.99
CA ARG A 49 6.68 8.08 4.42
C ARG A 49 6.82 9.50 5.00
N PRO A 50 6.37 10.58 4.32
CA PRO A 50 6.47 11.92 4.89
C PRO A 50 5.62 12.08 6.15
N LYS A 51 4.46 11.41 6.21
CA LYS A 51 3.58 11.44 7.41
C LYS A 51 4.23 10.77 8.61
N LEU A 52 4.89 9.64 8.42
CA LEU A 52 5.67 8.98 9.48
C LEU A 52 6.84 9.85 9.93
N LYS A 53 7.56 10.47 8.99
CA LYS A 53 8.66 11.39 9.30
C LYS A 53 8.17 12.60 10.11
N GLU A 54 7.06 13.20 9.70
CA GLU A 54 6.41 14.30 10.42
C GLU A 54 6.03 13.88 11.85
N ALA A 55 5.37 12.72 12.00
CA ALA A 55 4.97 12.20 13.30
C ALA A 55 6.16 11.91 14.23
N MET A 56 7.26 11.37 13.70
CA MET A 56 8.48 11.12 14.47
C MET A 56 9.16 12.41 14.96
N ASN A 57 9.04 13.51 14.21
CA ASN A 57 9.64 14.79 14.58
C ASN A 57 8.79 15.58 15.59
N CYS A 58 7.47 15.37 15.61
CA CYS A 58 6.54 16.12 16.45
C CYS A 58 6.25 15.48 17.81
N SER A 59 6.75 14.25 18.05
CA SER A 59 6.39 13.46 19.23
C SER A 59 7.60 13.16 20.11
N THR A 60 7.41 13.27 21.43
CA THR A 60 8.37 12.77 22.42
C THR A 60 8.30 11.26 22.61
N SER A 61 7.25 10.62 22.08
CA SER A 61 7.05 9.17 22.05
C SER A 61 7.12 8.61 20.64
N SER A 62 7.34 7.30 20.50
CA SER A 62 7.32 6.62 19.20
C SER A 62 5.90 6.60 18.63
N PRO A 63 5.62 7.26 17.48
CA PRO A 63 4.29 7.26 16.89
C PRO A 63 3.92 5.87 16.37
N VAL A 64 2.65 5.50 16.48
CA VAL A 64 2.11 4.24 15.96
C VAL A 64 1.09 4.53 14.87
N VAL A 65 1.23 3.87 13.73
CA VAL A 65 0.25 3.89 12.63
C VAL A 65 -0.29 2.49 12.42
N ILE A 66 -1.61 2.37 12.40
CA ILE A 66 -2.32 1.12 12.15
C ILE A 66 -2.91 1.19 10.74
N LEU A 67 -2.58 0.22 9.90
CA LEU A 67 -3.17 0.06 8.57
C LEU A 67 -4.00 -1.22 8.54
N VAL A 68 -5.24 -1.11 8.11
CA VAL A 68 -6.13 -2.26 7.88
C VAL A 68 -6.37 -2.35 6.38
N LEU A 69 -5.89 -3.42 5.76
CA LEU A 69 -5.83 -3.56 4.30
C LEU A 69 -6.31 -4.96 3.90
N HIS A 70 -6.71 -5.08 2.63
CA HIS A 70 -6.89 -6.39 2.02
C HIS A 70 -5.54 -7.03 1.69
N GLN A 71 -5.49 -8.36 1.74
CA GLN A 71 -4.27 -9.15 1.67
C GLN A 71 -3.37 -8.77 0.48
N THR A 72 -3.90 -8.78 -0.75
CA THR A 72 -3.13 -8.46 -1.97
C THR A 72 -2.38 -7.12 -1.89
N LEU A 73 -3.05 -6.09 -1.39
CA LEU A 73 -2.44 -4.76 -1.25
C LEU A 73 -1.43 -4.75 -0.10
N GLY A 74 -1.75 -5.40 1.02
CA GLY A 74 -0.84 -5.51 2.17
C GLY A 74 0.45 -6.26 1.81
N ASP A 75 0.33 -7.38 1.09
CA ASP A 75 1.45 -8.19 0.60
C ASP A 75 2.44 -7.34 -0.22
N LEU A 76 1.89 -6.55 -1.15
CA LEU A 76 2.67 -5.65 -2.00
C LEU A 76 3.26 -4.47 -1.22
N LEU A 77 2.46 -3.83 -0.36
CA LEU A 77 2.90 -2.69 0.43
C LEU A 77 4.06 -3.07 1.36
N LEU A 78 3.99 -4.25 1.97
CA LEU A 78 5.06 -4.80 2.80
C LEU A 78 6.36 -4.96 2.01
N GLN A 79 6.29 -5.47 0.79
CA GLN A 79 7.47 -5.58 -0.07
C GLN A 79 8.04 -4.20 -0.44
N LEU A 80 7.19 -3.24 -0.81
CA LEU A 80 7.63 -1.89 -1.16
C LEU A 80 8.27 -1.16 0.02
N LEU A 81 7.72 -1.31 1.23
CA LEU A 81 8.26 -0.68 2.43
C LEU A 81 9.62 -1.26 2.81
N LEU A 82 9.79 -2.58 2.71
CA LEU A 82 11.03 -3.26 3.10
C LEU A 82 12.14 -3.16 2.04
N HIS A 83 11.81 -3.23 0.75
CA HIS A 83 12.78 -3.35 -0.34
C HIS A 83 12.82 -2.16 -1.29
N GLY A 84 11.82 -1.27 -1.24
CA GLY A 84 11.72 -0.15 -2.17
C GLY A 84 11.46 -0.58 -3.62
N THR A 85 10.96 -1.80 -3.86
CA THR A 85 10.71 -2.30 -5.21
C THR A 85 9.56 -3.32 -5.28
N SER A 86 8.80 -3.29 -6.37
CA SER A 86 7.76 -4.28 -6.70
C SER A 86 8.29 -5.43 -7.55
N ASN A 87 9.56 -5.43 -7.96
CA ASN A 87 10.09 -6.36 -8.98
C ASN A 87 9.94 -7.84 -8.62
N SER A 88 9.92 -8.20 -7.34
CA SER A 88 9.74 -9.58 -6.87
C SER A 88 8.31 -9.91 -6.45
N TRP A 89 7.35 -9.03 -6.73
CA TRP A 89 5.95 -9.25 -6.38
C TRP A 89 5.19 -9.80 -7.57
N THR A 90 4.50 -10.91 -7.37
CA THR A 90 3.59 -11.52 -8.33
C THR A 90 2.24 -11.74 -7.65
N TYR A 91 1.15 -11.38 -8.31
CA TYR A 91 -0.19 -11.64 -7.79
C TYR A 91 -0.37 -13.14 -7.51
N GLY A 92 -0.80 -13.48 -6.29
CA GLY A 92 -0.99 -14.87 -5.84
C GLY A 92 0.25 -15.56 -5.28
N ASP A 93 1.45 -15.05 -5.57
CA ASP A 93 2.73 -15.58 -5.07
C ASP A 93 3.64 -14.47 -4.51
N PRO A 94 3.22 -13.75 -3.45
CA PRO A 94 4.03 -12.70 -2.85
C PRO A 94 5.11 -13.27 -1.92
N LYS A 95 6.29 -12.66 -1.92
CA LYS A 95 7.39 -12.98 -1.00
C LYS A 95 6.96 -12.87 0.48
N TYR A 96 6.09 -11.93 0.81
CA TYR A 96 5.56 -11.70 2.16
C TYR A 96 4.05 -11.84 2.17
N LYS A 97 3.56 -13.08 2.04
CA LYS A 97 2.13 -13.36 2.09
C LYS A 97 1.57 -13.13 3.50
N LEU A 98 0.61 -12.23 3.61
CA LEU A 98 -0.12 -11.94 4.83
C LEU A 98 -1.23 -12.97 5.07
N LYS A 99 -1.48 -13.31 6.32
CA LYS A 99 -2.63 -14.16 6.72
C LYS A 99 -3.82 -13.28 7.12
N ASN A 100 -5.03 -13.79 6.88
CA ASN A 100 -6.26 -13.13 7.32
C ASN A 100 -6.23 -12.85 8.82
N ALA A 101 -6.66 -11.64 9.20
CA ALA A 101 -6.71 -11.12 10.56
C ALA A 101 -5.38 -11.11 11.33
N SER A 102 -4.28 -11.64 10.80
CA SER A 102 -2.98 -11.58 11.46
C SER A 102 -2.41 -10.16 11.46
N VAL A 103 -1.53 -9.88 12.43
CA VAL A 103 -0.86 -8.59 12.58
C VAL A 103 0.59 -8.71 12.13
N THR A 104 1.02 -7.78 11.28
CA THR A 104 2.43 -7.62 10.91
C THR A 104 2.93 -6.28 11.43
N GLU A 105 4.04 -6.29 12.17
CA GLU A 105 4.61 -5.11 12.80
C GLU A 105 5.87 -4.65 12.06
N LEU A 106 5.89 -3.36 11.70
CA LEU A 106 7.03 -2.71 11.06
C LEU A 106 7.58 -1.61 11.96
N SER A 107 8.90 -1.52 12.03
CA SER A 107 9.61 -0.44 12.71
C SER A 107 10.31 0.45 11.68
N PHE A 108 9.96 1.74 11.70
CA PHE A 108 10.58 2.77 10.88
C PHE A 108 11.73 3.41 11.66
N GLN A 109 12.91 3.41 11.05
CA GLN A 109 14.12 3.96 11.62
C GLN A 109 14.32 5.42 11.16
N PRO A 110 15.05 6.26 11.93
CA PRO A 110 15.29 7.67 11.56
C PRO A 110 15.99 7.86 10.21
N ASP A 111 16.78 6.87 9.77
CA ASP A 111 17.45 6.85 8.46
C ASP A 111 16.52 6.50 7.28
N GLY A 112 15.23 6.24 7.55
CA GLY A 112 14.23 5.85 6.56
C GLY A 112 14.19 4.36 6.26
N LYS A 113 15.04 3.55 6.91
CA LYS A 113 14.99 2.08 6.83
C LYS A 113 13.75 1.55 7.53
N VAL A 114 13.18 0.50 6.95
CA VAL A 114 12.04 -0.22 7.53
C VAL A 114 12.49 -1.63 7.90
N ILE A 115 12.10 -2.08 9.09
CA ILE A 115 12.42 -3.40 9.61
C ILE A 115 11.11 -4.12 9.94
N CYS A 116 10.96 -5.36 9.47
CA CYS A 116 9.88 -6.22 9.91
C CYS A 116 10.22 -6.78 11.30
N LYS A 117 9.41 -6.43 12.30
CA LYS A 117 9.58 -6.86 13.70
C LYS A 117 8.87 -8.18 13.94
N GLU A 118 7.69 -8.32 13.37
CA GLU A 118 6.82 -9.49 13.51
C GLU A 118 6.02 -9.66 12.22
N HIS A 119 5.86 -10.89 11.73
CA HIS A 119 5.17 -11.17 10.47
C HIS A 119 4.09 -12.23 10.69
N ASN A 120 2.83 -11.83 10.47
CA ASN A 120 1.65 -12.66 10.66
C ASN A 120 1.47 -13.19 12.10
N SER A 121 1.59 -12.31 13.10
CA SER A 121 1.20 -12.64 14.47
C SER A 121 -0.30 -12.94 14.54
N ASP A 122 -0.64 -14.12 15.03
CA ASP A 122 -2.00 -14.62 15.22
C ASP A 122 -2.31 -14.95 16.69
N TYR A 123 -1.49 -14.46 17.65
CA TYR A 123 -1.69 -14.72 19.09
C TYR A 123 -3.04 -14.25 19.63
N HIS A 124 -3.66 -13.28 18.98
CA HIS A 124 -4.99 -12.77 19.35
C HIS A 124 -6.13 -13.65 18.80
N VAL A 125 -5.84 -14.53 17.84
CA VAL A 125 -6.77 -15.53 17.31
C VAL A 125 -6.62 -16.77 18.19
N VAL A 126 -7.33 -16.76 19.33
CA VAL A 126 -7.38 -17.94 20.20
C VAL A 126 -8.40 -18.92 19.63
N ASP A 127 -7.95 -20.12 19.30
CA ASP A 127 -8.80 -21.23 18.90
C ASP A 127 -9.55 -21.72 20.16
N ILE A 128 -10.78 -21.22 20.36
CA ILE A 128 -11.67 -21.72 21.41
C ILE A 128 -12.27 -23.02 20.88
N ARG A 129 -11.64 -24.14 21.22
CA ARG A 129 -12.14 -25.49 20.95
C ARG A 129 -13.04 -25.97 22.08
#